data_AF-A0A4V1S873-F1
#
_entry.id   AF-A0A4V1S873-F1
#
_cell.length_a   1.000
_cell.length_b   1.000
_cell.length_c   1.000
_cell.angle_alpha   90.00
_cell.angle_beta   90.00
_cell.angle_gamma   90.00
#
_symmetry.space_group_name_H-M   'P 1'
#
loop_
_entity.id
_entity.type
_entity.pdbx_description
1 polymer ?
#
loop_
_entity_poly.entity_id
_entity_poly.type
_entity_poly.pdbx_seq_one_letter_code
_entity_poly.pdbx_strand_id
1 'polypeptide(L)'
;MGAKLILSPCAWAVPPDFAGPYGQLWRDSYGPPAREFRLTIAGCSNTGPVSAGEWAGWQCIGHSLVTGPDGGILGQAAYGVEQLLLIEVPM
;
A
#
# COMPACT_ATOMS: atom_id res chain seq x y z
N MET A 1 -18.43 13.73 -5.25
CA MET A 1 -18.07 13.68 -3.81
C MET A 1 -16.70 14.33 -3.66
N GLY A 2 -16.49 15.27 -2.73
CA GLY A 2 -15.31 16.17 -2.69
C GLY A 2 -14.15 15.71 -1.80
N ALA A 3 -13.82 14.42 -1.80
CA ALA A 3 -12.76 13.87 -0.96
C ALA A 3 -11.37 14.42 -1.34
N LYS A 4 -10.52 14.62 -0.33
CA LYS A 4 -9.10 15.02 -0.47
C LYS A 4 -8.12 13.94 -0.03
N LEU A 5 -8.62 12.96 0.72
CA LEU A 5 -7.85 11.84 1.25
C LEU A 5 -8.68 10.55 1.11
N ILE A 6 -8.04 9.48 0.66
CA ILE A 6 -8.56 8.12 0.68
C ILE A 6 -7.70 7.31 1.65
N LEU A 7 -8.35 6.60 2.56
CA LEU A 7 -7.73 5.61 3.44
C LEU A 7 -8.08 4.22 2.91
N SER A 8 -7.07 3.41 2.62
CA SER A 8 -7.20 2.06 2.05
C SER A 8 -6.53 1.03 2.96
N PRO A 9 -7.13 0.67 4.11
CA PRO A 9 -6.67 -0.48 4.89
C PRO A 9 -6.88 -1.77 4.08
N CYS A 10 -5.85 -2.61 4.00
CA CYS A 10 -5.82 -3.79 3.15
C CYS A 10 -4.95 -4.90 3.74
N ALA A 11 -4.97 -6.07 3.08
CA ALA A 11 -4.17 -7.24 3.45
C ALA A 11 -3.64 -7.89 2.16
N TRP A 12 -2.76 -7.17 1.45
CA TRP A 12 -2.15 -7.72 0.24
C TRP A 12 -1.16 -8.81 0.62
N ALA A 13 -1.18 -9.91 -0.11
CA ALA A 13 -0.30 -11.03 0.12
C ALA A 13 0.28 -11.54 -1.19
N VAL A 14 1.44 -12.17 -1.10
CA VAL A 14 2.11 -12.86 -2.21
C VAL A 14 2.25 -14.35 -1.90
N PRO A 15 2.30 -15.21 -2.94
CA PRO A 15 2.54 -16.63 -2.72
C PRO A 15 3.95 -16.89 -2.14
N PRO A 16 4.18 -18.05 -1.51
CA PRO A 16 5.42 -18.36 -0.78
C PRO A 16 6.70 -18.30 -1.62
N ASP A 17 6.60 -18.46 -2.94
CA ASP A 17 7.69 -18.50 -3.90
C ASP A 17 7.98 -17.14 -4.56
N PHE A 18 7.32 -16.07 -4.12
CA PHE A 18 7.57 -14.73 -4.61
C PHE A 18 8.98 -14.24 -4.27
N ALA A 19 9.77 -13.91 -5.29
CA ALA A 19 11.19 -13.54 -5.15
C ALA A 19 11.49 -12.02 -5.09
N GLY A 20 10.48 -11.16 -5.23
CA GLY A 20 10.64 -9.71 -5.10
C GLY A 20 11.19 -8.96 -6.34
N PRO A 21 11.22 -7.60 -6.27
CA PRO A 21 10.62 -6.76 -5.23
C PRO A 21 9.11 -6.53 -5.47
N TYR A 22 8.34 -6.39 -4.39
CA TYR A 22 6.94 -5.97 -4.46
C TYR A 22 6.82 -4.43 -4.55
N GLY A 23 5.68 -3.92 -5.04
CA GLY A 23 5.31 -2.51 -4.92
C GLY A 23 4.85 -1.85 -6.22
N GLN A 24 5.17 -2.42 -7.39
CA GLN A 24 4.74 -1.86 -8.67
C GLN A 24 3.22 -1.83 -8.81
N LEU A 25 2.55 -2.92 -8.40
CA LEU A 25 1.09 -3.01 -8.41
C LEU A 25 0.42 -1.88 -7.62
N TRP A 26 0.98 -1.51 -6.47
CA TRP A 26 0.45 -0.42 -5.65
C TRP A 26 0.66 0.95 -6.33
N ARG A 27 1.84 1.20 -6.91
CA ARG A 27 2.12 2.43 -7.67
C ARG A 27 1.17 2.58 -8.85
N ASP A 28 0.94 1.51 -9.59
CA ASP A 28 0.05 1.50 -10.76
C ASP A 28 -1.42 1.66 -10.35
N SER A 29 -1.79 1.17 -9.16
CA SER A 29 -3.17 1.26 -8.66
C SER A 29 -3.48 2.61 -8.01
N TYR A 30 -2.55 3.21 -7.28
CA TYR A 30 -2.78 4.44 -6.51
C TYR A 30 -2.32 5.71 -7.23
N GLY A 31 -1.24 5.65 -8.01
CA GLY A 31 -0.68 6.82 -8.71
C GLY A 31 -1.69 7.51 -9.65
N PRO A 32 -2.27 6.79 -10.63
CA PRO A 32 -3.21 7.37 -11.58
C PRO A 32 -4.42 8.05 -10.93
N PRO A 33 -5.21 7.41 -10.04
CA PRO A 33 -6.37 8.06 -9.43
C PRO A 33 -5.98 9.20 -8.48
N ALA A 34 -4.87 9.10 -7.75
CA ALA A 34 -4.40 10.18 -6.89
C ALA A 34 -4.13 11.46 -7.69
N ARG A 35 -3.48 11.31 -8.85
CA ARG A 35 -3.21 12.41 -9.79
C ARG A 35 -4.47 12.95 -10.46
N GLU A 36 -5.32 12.06 -10.97
CA GLU A 36 -6.53 12.43 -11.71
C GLU A 36 -7.49 13.25 -10.83
N PHE A 37 -7.69 12.80 -9.60
CA PHE A 37 -8.62 13.44 -8.67
C PHE A 37 -7.97 14.44 -7.73
N ARG A 38 -6.64 14.65 -7.85
CA ARG A 38 -5.83 15.54 -6.99
C ARG A 38 -6.09 15.29 -5.51
N LEU A 39 -5.93 14.03 -5.10
CA LEU A 39 -6.14 13.57 -3.73
C LEU A 39 -4.96 12.73 -3.25
N THR A 40 -4.82 12.62 -1.94
CA THR A 40 -3.86 11.73 -1.31
C THR A 40 -4.48 10.36 -1.07
N ILE A 41 -3.73 9.27 -1.28
CA ILE A 41 -4.16 7.90 -0.97
C ILE A 41 -3.16 7.29 0.01
N ALA A 42 -3.63 6.83 1.17
CA ALA A 42 -2.84 6.09 2.14
C ALA A 42 -3.30 4.62 2.18
N GLY A 43 -2.50 3.74 1.59
CA GLY A 43 -2.69 2.30 1.69
C GLY A 43 -1.90 1.71 2.85
N CYS A 44 -2.55 0.91 3.68
CA CYS A 44 -1.92 0.26 4.83
C CYS A 44 -2.19 -1.23 4.80
N SER A 45 -1.13 -2.04 4.70
CA SER A 45 -1.24 -3.49 4.75
C SER A 45 -0.54 -4.06 5.99
N ASN A 46 -1.09 -5.13 6.54
CA ASN A 46 -0.43 -5.92 7.57
C ASN A 46 0.76 -6.71 6.99
N THR A 47 1.58 -7.27 7.89
CA THR A 47 2.72 -8.16 7.59
C THR A 47 2.51 -9.55 8.19
N GLY A 48 3.21 -10.54 7.64
CA GLY A 48 3.28 -11.90 8.21
C GLY A 48 2.41 -12.93 7.47
N PRO A 49 2.47 -14.19 7.91
CA PRO A 49 1.83 -15.29 7.20
C PRO A 49 0.31 -15.26 7.33
N VAL A 50 -0.39 -15.57 6.24
CA VAL A 50 -1.80 -15.93 6.27
C VAL A 50 -1.92 -17.35 6.80
N SER A 51 -2.56 -17.53 7.95
CA SER A 51 -2.56 -18.80 8.69
C SER A 51 -3.64 -19.81 8.26
N ALA A 52 -4.67 -19.36 7.53
CA ALA A 52 -5.82 -20.18 7.15
C ALA A 52 -6.50 -19.68 5.86
N GLY A 53 -7.36 -20.52 5.27
CA GLY A 53 -8.11 -20.21 4.06
C GLY A 53 -7.36 -20.53 2.77
N GLU A 54 -7.89 -20.08 1.63
CA GLU A 54 -7.34 -20.38 0.30
C GLU A 54 -5.92 -19.82 0.10
N TRP A 55 -5.57 -18.77 0.83
CA TRP A 55 -4.24 -18.15 0.80
C TRP A 55 -3.37 -18.58 1.99
N ALA A 56 -3.72 -19.68 2.68
CA ALA A 56 -2.88 -20.21 3.74
C ALA A 56 -1.43 -20.42 3.24
N GLY A 57 -0.46 -19.91 4.00
CA GLY A 57 0.97 -19.92 3.65
C GLY A 57 1.46 -18.70 2.87
N TRP A 58 0.57 -17.90 2.29
CA TRP A 58 0.94 -16.64 1.63
C TRP A 58 1.48 -15.63 2.65
N GLN A 59 2.29 -14.68 2.19
CA GLN A 59 2.89 -13.65 3.03
C GLN A 59 2.26 -12.30 2.79
N CYS A 60 1.64 -11.73 3.83
CA CYS A 60 1.19 -10.34 3.80
C CYS A 60 2.40 -9.40 3.69
N ILE A 61 2.30 -8.47 2.77
CA ILE A 61 3.46 -7.73 2.26
C ILE A 61 3.95 -6.60 3.17
N GLY A 62 3.11 -6.10 4.08
CA GLY A 62 3.30 -4.76 4.65
C GLY A 62 3.43 -3.70 3.56
N HIS A 63 4.63 -3.13 3.41
CA HIS A 63 4.99 -2.28 2.28
C HIS A 63 4.00 -1.14 1.99
N SER A 64 3.33 -0.66 3.06
CA SER A 64 2.35 0.43 3.04
C SER A 64 2.90 1.64 2.26
N LEU A 65 2.00 2.35 1.58
CA LEU A 65 2.35 3.40 0.63
C LEU A 65 1.42 4.59 0.82
N VAL A 66 2.00 5.79 0.82
CA VAL A 66 1.25 7.04 0.71
C VAL A 66 1.57 7.67 -0.64
N THR A 67 0.53 7.90 -1.43
CA THR A 67 0.62 8.55 -2.75
C THR A 67 0.00 9.95 -2.65
N GLY A 68 0.70 10.96 -3.14
CA GLY A 68 0.28 12.35 -3.10
C GLY A 68 -0.60 12.77 -4.28
N PRO A 69 -1.12 14.02 -4.26
CA PRO A 69 -2.05 14.53 -5.27
C PRO A 69 -1.50 14.65 -6.70
N ASP A 70 -0.18 14.50 -6.88
CA ASP A 70 0.49 14.44 -8.18
C ASP A 70 0.64 13.00 -8.71
N GLY A 71 0.24 12.00 -7.91
CA GLY A 71 0.45 10.58 -8.18
C GLY A 71 1.83 10.07 -7.74
N GLY A 72 2.66 10.91 -7.14
CA GLY A 72 3.98 10.57 -6.61
C GLY A 72 3.91 9.92 -5.22
N ILE A 73 5.03 9.34 -4.78
CA ILE A 73 5.13 8.69 -3.46
C ILE A 73 5.55 9.72 -2.43
N LEU A 74 4.75 9.86 -1.37
CA LEU A 74 5.09 10.67 -0.19
C LEU A 74 5.79 9.85 0.89
N GLY A 75 5.53 8.55 0.94
CA GLY A 75 6.19 7.64 1.88
C GLY A 75 5.91 6.18 1.57
N GLN A 76 6.87 5.31 1.90
CA GLN A 76 6.76 3.88 1.68
C GLN A 76 7.44 3.08 2.82
N ALA A 77 6.74 2.08 3.33
CA ALA A 77 7.27 1.16 4.33
C ALA A 77 8.17 0.11 3.69
N ALA A 78 9.07 -0.49 4.48
CA ALA A 78 9.83 -1.64 4.04
C ALA A 78 8.90 -2.85 3.80
N TYR A 79 9.27 -3.68 2.83
CA TYR A 79 8.55 -4.91 2.52
C TYR A 79 8.72 -5.93 3.64
N GLY A 80 7.61 -6.51 4.12
CA GLY A 80 7.60 -7.57 5.14
C GLY A 80 7.99 -7.14 6.56
N VAL A 81 8.20 -5.84 6.81
CA VAL A 81 8.60 -5.33 8.13
C VAL A 81 7.43 -4.66 8.82
N GLU A 82 7.18 -5.01 10.07
CA GLU A 82 6.22 -4.31 10.94
C GLU A 82 6.74 -2.91 11.24
N GLN A 83 6.01 -1.88 10.80
CA GLN A 83 6.46 -0.49 10.87
C GLN A 83 5.29 0.46 11.05
N LEU A 84 5.51 1.54 11.81
CA LEU A 84 4.65 2.70 11.85
C LEU A 84 5.27 3.79 10.96
N LEU A 85 4.54 4.22 9.92
CA LEU A 85 4.92 5.38 9.11
C LEU A 85 4.12 6.60 9.53
N LEU A 86 4.82 7.69 9.80
CA LEU A 86 4.25 9.01 9.99
C LEU A 86 4.58 9.85 8.75
N ILE A 87 3.56 10.33 8.05
CA ILE A 87 3.68 11.12 6.82
C ILE A 87 2.82 12.36 6.94
N GLU A 88 3.40 13.53 6.73
CA GLU A 88 2.65 14.77 6.55
C GLU A 88 2.08 14.81 5.14
N VAL A 89 0.78 15.08 5.02
CA VAL A 89 0.09 15.07 3.73
C VAL A 89 -0.37 16.47 3.34
N PRO A 90 -0.18 16.88 2.06
CA PRO A 90 -0.74 18.13 1.57
C PRO A 90 -2.26 17.99 1.44
N MET A 91 -3.00 19.04 1.83
CA MET A 91 -4.47 19.12 1.80
C MET A 91 -4.94 20.19 0.80
#